data_AF-A0A1Y3D4C0-F1
#
_entry.id   AF-A0A1Y3D4C0-F1
#
_cell.length_a   1.000
_cell.length_b   1.000
_cell.length_c   1.000
_cell.angle_alpha   90.00
_cell.angle_beta   90.00
_cell.angle_gamma   90.00
#
_symmetry.space_group_name_H-M   'P 1'
#
loop_
_entity.id
_entity.type
_entity.pdbx_description
1 polymer ?
#
loop_
_entity_poly.entity_id
_entity_poly.type
_entity_poly.pdbx_seq_one_letter_code
_entity_poly.pdbx_strand_id
1 'polypeptide(L)'
;MPKMIDVFEQNLVQNFLNSLTTQTEPSDELMTGIMNASDIKLKHAISDFFSKNDAITVAQALDIPTNQIQAIQIGSSLKKDNLVDTAKIVALCLALESDALKHVEVADSLQDYPM
;
A
#
# COMPACT_ATOMS: atom_id res chain seq x y z
N MET A 1 -16.34 -5.75 4.99
CA MET A 1 -14.97 -5.22 5.05
C MET A 1 -14.06 -6.19 4.31
N PRO A 2 -13.95 -6.11 2.98
CA PRO A 2 -12.82 -6.69 2.28
C PRO A 2 -11.51 -6.12 2.82
N LYS A 3 -10.59 -6.99 3.19
CA LYS A 3 -9.21 -6.60 3.50
C LYS A 3 -8.40 -6.56 2.22
N MET A 4 -7.36 -5.73 2.18
CA MET A 4 -6.42 -5.72 1.06
C MET A 4 -5.73 -7.09 0.91
N ILE A 5 -5.45 -7.79 2.01
CA ILE A 5 -4.94 -9.17 1.99
C ILE A 5 -5.85 -10.13 1.21
N ASP A 6 -7.18 -9.94 1.24
CA ASP A 6 -8.14 -10.81 0.53
C ASP A 6 -8.21 -10.54 -0.99
N VAL A 7 -7.58 -9.43 -1.44
CA VAL A 7 -7.49 -9.07 -2.86
C VAL A 7 -6.39 -9.88 -3.55
N PHE A 8 -5.34 -10.25 -2.83
CA PHE A 8 -4.14 -10.89 -3.36
C PHE A 8 -4.01 -12.34 -2.91
N GLU A 9 -3.16 -13.09 -3.61
CA GLU A 9 -2.81 -14.45 -3.21
C GLU A 9 -1.92 -14.45 -1.97
N GLN A 10 -2.06 -15.47 -1.13
CA GLN A 10 -1.32 -15.58 0.13
C GLN A 10 0.21 -15.56 -0.10
N ASN A 11 0.71 -16.20 -1.17
CA ASN A 11 2.13 -16.21 -1.48
C ASN A 11 2.67 -14.80 -1.77
N LEU A 12 1.91 -14.00 -2.52
CA LEU A 12 2.30 -12.62 -2.83
C LEU A 12 2.35 -11.77 -1.56
N VAL A 13 1.36 -11.92 -0.69
CA VAL A 13 1.34 -11.21 0.61
C VAL A 13 2.57 -11.60 1.42
N GLN A 14 2.89 -12.89 1.53
CA GLN A 14 4.08 -13.33 2.29
C GLN A 14 5.39 -12.83 1.70
N ASN A 15 5.54 -12.86 0.37
CA ASN A 15 6.71 -12.34 -0.31
C ASN A 15 6.88 -10.83 -0.08
N PHE A 16 5.76 -10.08 -0.11
CA PHE A 16 5.76 -8.66 0.25
C PHE A 16 6.24 -8.45 1.69
N LEU A 17 5.72 -9.19 2.66
CA LEU A 17 6.14 -9.05 4.07
C LEU A 17 7.63 -9.34 4.26
N ASN A 18 8.15 -10.35 3.58
CA ASN A 18 9.58 -10.66 3.58
C ASN A 18 10.43 -9.56 2.91
N SER A 19 9.94 -8.94 1.84
CA SER A 19 10.62 -7.82 1.19
C SER A 19 10.67 -6.57 2.08
N LEU A 20 9.60 -6.33 2.84
CA LEU A 20 9.48 -5.19 3.74
C LEU A 20 10.47 -5.28 4.91
N THR A 21 10.66 -6.47 5.49
CA THR A 21 11.62 -6.69 6.59
C THR A 21 13.07 -6.67 6.12
N THR A 22 13.32 -6.97 4.84
CA THR A 22 14.65 -6.90 4.22
C THR A 22 14.97 -5.53 3.63
N GLN A 23 14.10 -4.52 3.81
CA GLN A 23 14.24 -3.14 3.33
C GLN A 23 14.55 -3.05 1.83
N THR A 24 13.93 -3.94 1.04
CA THR A 24 14.03 -3.89 -0.42
C THR A 24 12.91 -3.01 -1.00
N GLU A 25 13.14 -2.38 -2.15
CA GLU A 25 12.12 -1.57 -2.85
C GLU A 25 10.83 -2.37 -3.07
N PRO A 26 9.66 -1.69 -3.21
CA PRO A 26 8.39 -2.36 -3.48
C PRO A 26 8.55 -3.35 -4.62
N SER A 27 8.31 -4.64 -4.34
CA SER A 27 8.70 -5.68 -5.29
C SER A 27 7.93 -5.54 -6.61
N ASP A 28 8.61 -5.75 -7.74
CA ASP A 28 7.97 -5.90 -9.06
C ASP A 28 6.82 -6.93 -9.02
N GLU A 29 6.92 -7.88 -8.09
CA GLU A 29 5.88 -8.88 -7.79
C GLU A 29 4.60 -8.24 -7.24
N LEU A 30 4.69 -7.25 -6.33
CA LEU A 30 3.53 -6.51 -5.84
C LEU A 30 2.85 -5.72 -6.97
N MET A 31 3.63 -5.03 -7.81
CA MET A 31 3.08 -4.31 -8.96
C MET A 31 2.38 -5.25 -9.94
N THR A 32 2.99 -6.40 -10.21
CA THR A 32 2.41 -7.46 -11.05
C THR A 32 1.13 -8.03 -10.41
N GLY A 33 1.12 -8.21 -9.10
CA GLY A 33 -0.06 -8.61 -8.34
C GLY A 33 -1.21 -7.62 -8.49
N ILE A 34 -0.92 -6.32 -8.37
CA ILE A 34 -1.91 -5.25 -8.57
C ILE A 34 -2.48 -5.31 -9.97
N MET A 35 -1.63 -5.47 -11.00
CA MET A 35 -2.08 -5.59 -12.39
C MET A 35 -3.04 -6.77 -12.59
N ASN A 36 -2.75 -7.91 -11.96
CA ASN A 36 -3.53 -9.15 -12.08
C ASN A 36 -4.75 -9.24 -11.15
N ALA A 37 -4.83 -8.40 -10.11
CA ALA A 37 -5.94 -8.40 -9.15
C ALA A 37 -7.29 -8.06 -9.82
N SER A 38 -8.40 -8.44 -9.21
CA SER A 38 -9.72 -7.99 -9.70
C SER A 38 -9.89 -6.47 -9.49
N ASP A 39 -10.21 -5.72 -10.54
CA ASP A 39 -10.47 -4.27 -10.46
C ASP A 39 -11.52 -3.93 -9.40
N ILE A 40 -12.59 -4.74 -9.34
CA ILE A 40 -13.69 -4.54 -8.39
C ILE A 40 -13.20 -4.75 -6.95
N LYS A 41 -12.45 -5.84 -6.70
CA LYS A 41 -11.92 -6.13 -5.36
C LYS A 41 -10.93 -5.07 -4.93
N LEU A 42 -10.01 -4.68 -5.82
CA LEU A 42 -8.99 -3.65 -5.55
C LEU A 42 -9.64 -2.30 -5.24
N LYS A 43 -10.59 -1.86 -6.08
CA LYS A 43 -11.33 -0.62 -5.86
C LYS A 43 -12.08 -0.62 -4.53
N HIS A 44 -12.74 -1.74 -4.18
CA HIS A 44 -13.47 -1.86 -2.92
C HIS A 44 -12.51 -1.79 -1.73
N ALA A 45 -11.38 -2.51 -1.76
CA ALA A 45 -10.39 -2.46 -0.69
C ALA A 45 -9.77 -1.06 -0.51
N ILE A 46 -9.47 -0.35 -1.60
CA ILE A 46 -8.98 1.04 -1.56
C ILE A 46 -10.05 1.99 -0.98
N SER A 47 -11.30 1.86 -1.42
CA SER A 47 -12.41 2.67 -0.90
C SER A 47 -12.63 2.42 0.60
N ASP A 48 -12.56 1.16 1.03
CA ASP A 48 -12.68 0.77 2.43
C ASP A 48 -11.52 1.33 3.26
N PHE A 49 -10.31 1.34 2.71
CA PHE A 49 -9.15 1.93 3.37
C PHE A 49 -9.32 3.44 3.60
N PHE A 50 -9.75 4.18 2.58
CA PHE A 50 -10.01 5.64 2.70
C PHE A 50 -11.30 5.99 3.44
N SER A 51 -12.15 5.02 3.76
CA SER A 51 -13.26 5.24 4.70
C SER A 51 -12.79 5.34 6.16
N LYS A 52 -11.57 4.87 6.45
CA LYS A 52 -10.99 4.81 7.80
C LYS A 52 -9.78 5.73 7.98
N ASN A 53 -9.13 6.11 6.89
CA ASN A 53 -7.92 6.91 6.88
C ASN A 53 -8.14 8.16 6.03
N ASP A 54 -7.69 9.31 6.54
CA ASP A 54 -7.77 10.56 5.79
C ASP A 54 -6.86 10.51 4.56
N ALA A 55 -7.44 10.74 3.38
CA ALA A 55 -6.74 10.59 2.11
C ALA A 55 -5.59 11.59 1.97
N ILE A 56 -5.75 12.82 2.47
CA ILE A 56 -4.71 13.85 2.38
C ILE A 56 -3.52 13.49 3.28
N THR A 57 -3.79 13.04 4.50
CA THR A 57 -2.77 12.59 5.44
C THR A 57 -1.97 11.42 4.89
N VAL A 58 -2.65 10.42 4.31
CA VAL A 58 -2.00 9.29 3.65
C VAL A 58 -1.17 9.76 2.45
N ALA A 59 -1.71 10.67 1.63
CA ALA A 59 -1.00 11.18 0.47
C ALA A 59 0.30 11.89 0.88
N GLN A 60 0.25 12.71 1.92
CA GLN A 60 1.43 13.38 2.47
C GLN A 60 2.46 12.37 3.00
N ALA A 61 2.02 11.36 3.75
CA ALA A 61 2.92 10.35 4.30
C ALA A 61 3.59 9.47 3.23
N LEU A 62 2.92 9.25 2.09
CA LEU A 62 3.41 8.42 0.99
C LEU A 62 4.04 9.21 -0.16
N ASP A 63 4.19 10.54 0.00
CA ASP A 63 4.64 11.45 -1.05
C ASP A 63 3.85 11.25 -2.37
N ILE A 64 2.52 11.31 -2.25
CA ILE A 64 1.57 11.20 -3.37
C ILE A 64 0.95 12.58 -3.63
N PRO A 65 1.00 13.09 -4.87
CA PRO A 65 0.35 14.35 -5.22
C PRO A 65 -1.16 14.35 -4.97
N THR A 66 -1.70 15.47 -4.46
CA THR A 66 -3.13 15.58 -4.09
C THR A 66 -4.10 15.39 -5.27
N ASN A 67 -3.67 15.70 -6.49
CA ASN A 67 -4.47 15.42 -7.68
C ASN A 67 -4.55 13.91 -7.99
N GLN A 68 -3.48 13.15 -7.69
CA GLN A 68 -3.45 11.70 -7.88
C GLN A 68 -4.22 10.96 -6.79
N ILE A 69 -4.13 11.40 -5.52
CA ILE A 69 -4.85 10.73 -4.44
C ILE A 69 -6.37 10.76 -4.64
N GLN A 70 -6.92 11.87 -5.17
CA GLN A 70 -8.35 11.96 -5.47
C GLN A 70 -8.77 10.95 -6.54
N ALA A 71 -7.95 10.76 -7.58
CA ALA A 71 -8.21 9.77 -8.62
C ALA A 71 -8.16 8.35 -8.06
N ILE A 72 -7.19 8.06 -7.19
CA ILE A 72 -7.04 6.74 -6.56
C ILE A 72 -8.20 6.45 -5.60
N GLN A 73 -8.62 7.44 -4.80
CA GLN A 73 -9.72 7.31 -3.84
C GLN A 73 -11.03 6.88 -4.52
N ILE A 74 -11.33 7.41 -5.71
CA ILE A 74 -12.52 7.02 -6.48
C ILE A 74 -12.32 5.75 -7.33
N GLY A 75 -11.13 5.15 -7.27
CA GLY A 75 -10.75 3.96 -8.01
C GLY A 75 -10.51 4.19 -9.50
N SER A 76 -10.08 5.38 -9.89
CA SER A 76 -9.79 5.75 -11.28
C SER A 76 -8.33 5.44 -11.65
N SER A 77 -8.12 4.86 -12.84
CA SER A 77 -6.79 4.56 -13.41
C SER A 77 -5.80 3.86 -12.46
N LEU A 78 -6.31 3.04 -11.51
CA LEU A 78 -5.50 2.38 -10.47
C LEU A 78 -4.33 1.55 -11.02
N LYS A 79 -4.50 0.94 -12.20
CA LYS A 79 -3.52 0.07 -12.86
C LYS A 79 -2.80 0.72 -14.03
N LYS A 80 -3.04 2.00 -14.27
CA LYS A 80 -2.52 2.74 -15.42
C LYS A 80 -1.66 3.88 -14.91
N ASP A 81 -2.16 5.12 -15.08
CA ASP A 81 -1.44 6.34 -14.75
C ASP A 81 -1.08 6.42 -13.26
N ASN A 82 -1.87 5.77 -12.40
CA ASN A 82 -1.69 5.81 -10.95
C ASN A 82 -1.08 4.50 -10.39
N LEU A 83 -0.48 3.62 -11.19
CA LEU A 83 -0.03 2.29 -10.72
C LEU A 83 0.97 2.38 -9.57
N VAL A 84 1.96 3.26 -9.69
CA VAL A 84 3.02 3.43 -8.67
C VAL A 84 2.42 3.91 -7.35
N ASP A 85 1.58 4.94 -7.39
CA ASP A 85 0.95 5.49 -6.19
C ASP A 85 -0.11 4.53 -5.60
N THR A 86 -0.79 3.77 -6.45
CA THR A 86 -1.66 2.67 -6.02
C THR A 86 -0.86 1.59 -5.30
N ALA A 87 0.34 1.25 -5.80
CA ALA A 87 1.22 0.28 -5.15
C ALA A 87 1.67 0.75 -3.76
N LYS A 88 1.98 2.05 -3.60
CA LYS A 88 2.30 2.62 -2.27
C LYS A 88 1.14 2.45 -1.29
N ILE A 89 -0.09 2.75 -1.71
CA ILE A 89 -1.28 2.60 -0.87
C ILE A 89 -1.54 1.14 -0.53
N VAL A 90 -1.45 0.25 -1.53
CA VAL A 90 -1.63 -1.20 -1.33
C VAL A 90 -0.57 -1.74 -0.36
N ALA A 91 0.69 -1.34 -0.52
CA ALA A 91 1.77 -1.73 0.40
C ALA A 91 1.48 -1.28 1.83
N LEU A 92 1.04 -0.02 2.02
CA LEU A 92 0.64 0.49 3.34
C LEU A 92 -0.52 -0.32 3.92
N CYS A 93 -1.56 -0.59 3.14
CA CYS A 93 -2.70 -1.42 3.56
C CYS A 93 -2.24 -2.80 4.02
N LEU A 94 -1.43 -3.49 3.21
CA LEU A 94 -0.91 -4.81 3.52
C LEU A 94 -0.07 -4.79 4.81
N ALA A 95 0.79 -3.78 4.98
CA ALA A 95 1.63 -3.65 6.16
C ALA A 95 0.82 -3.38 7.45
N LEU A 96 -0.25 -2.58 7.37
CA LEU A 96 -1.16 -2.33 8.49
C LEU A 96 -2.00 -3.56 8.84
N GLU A 97 -2.51 -4.27 7.83
CA GLU A 97 -3.38 -5.44 8.02
C GLU A 97 -2.63 -6.68 8.52
N SER A 98 -1.33 -6.77 8.23
CA SER A 98 -0.43 -7.86 8.65
C SER A 98 0.39 -7.54 9.90
N ASP A 99 0.22 -6.34 10.48
CA ASP A 99 1.00 -5.84 11.61
C ASP A 99 2.52 -5.75 11.33
N ALA A 100 2.92 -5.78 10.06
CA ALA A 100 4.30 -5.88 9.64
C ALA A 100 5.15 -4.67 10.01
N LEU A 101 4.54 -3.48 10.13
CA LEU A 101 5.23 -2.27 10.56
C LEU A 101 5.83 -2.38 11.97
N LYS A 102 5.32 -3.26 12.84
CA LYS A 102 5.91 -3.51 14.16
C LYS A 102 7.20 -4.34 14.10
N HIS A 103 7.42 -5.01 12.96
CA HIS A 103 8.56 -5.90 12.74
C HIS A 103 9.61 -5.28 11.83
N VAL A 104 9.39 -4.06 11.32
CA VAL A 104 10.41 -3.29 10.61
C VAL A 104 11.33 -2.68 11.66
N GLU A 105 12.57 -3.15 11.72
CA GLU A 105 13.60 -2.55 12.55
C GLU A 105 13.90 -1.15 12.03
N VAL A 106 13.44 -0.13 12.75
CA VAL A 106 13.88 1.25 12.53
C VAL A 106 15.35 1.28 12.95
N ALA A 107 16.25 1.52 12.00
CA ALA A 107 17.68 1.56 12.26
C ALA A 107 17.98 2.47 13.45
N ASP A 108 18.80 2.02 14.40
CA ASP A 108 19.12 2.75 15.63
C ASP A 108 19.63 4.18 15.36
N SER A 109 20.24 4.41 14.19
CA SER A 109 20.67 5.74 13.72
C SER A 109 19.53 6.76 13.52
N LEU A 110 18.28 6.32 13.48
CA LEU A 110 17.09 7.17 13.37
C LEU A 110 16.45 7.49 14.73
N GLN A 111 16.88 6.86 15.83
CA GLN A 111 16.42 7.20 17.18
C GLN A 111 16.85 8.61 17.61
N ASP A 112 17.95 9.12 17.04
CA ASP A 112 18.49 10.45 17.33
C ASP A 112 17.84 11.59 16.52
N TYR A 113 16.90 11.28 15.61
CA TYR A 113 16.14 12.31 14.91
C TYR A 113 14.99 12.81 15.80
N PRO A 114 14.91 14.11 16.11
CA PRO A 114 13.79 14.64 16.87
C PRO A 114 12.51 14.50 16.04
N MET A 115 11.51 13.80 16.59
CA MET A 115 10.14 13.75 16.06
C MET A 115 9.49 15.13 16.01
#